data_AF-A0A959THV4-F1
#
_entry.id   AF-A0A959THV4-F1
#
_cell.length_a   1.000
_cell.length_b   1.000
_cell.length_c   1.000
_cell.angle_alpha   90.00
_cell.angle_beta   90.00
_cell.angle_gamma   90.00
#
_symmetry.space_group_name_H-M   'P 1'
#
loop_
_entity.id
_entity.type
_entity.pdbx_description
1 polymer ?
#
loop_
_entity_poly.entity_id
_entity_poly.type
_entity_poly.pdbx_seq_one_letter_code
_entity_poly.pdbx_strand_id
1 'polypeptide(L)' 'ALLPVLAQSDTLWMSNGDMIVGELKEMTRGVMVVETDYSDSDLKLEWSKVRKVRTSSQYLVSFVSEENRTARLYSPDTG' A
#
# COMPACT_ATOMS: atom_id res chain seq x y z
N ALA A 1 -25.74 9.47 12.75
CA ALA A 1 -24.49 10.26 12.81
C ALA A 1 -23.38 9.43 12.17
N LEU A 2 -22.80 9.91 11.08
CA LEU A 2 -21.66 9.25 10.42
C LEU A 2 -20.46 9.44 11.35
N LEU A 3 -20.09 8.38 12.08
CA LEU A 3 -18.82 8.35 12.79
C LEU A 3 -17.72 8.59 11.74
N PRO A 4 -16.80 9.51 11.99
CA PRO A 4 -15.96 10.05 10.94
C PRO A 4 -15.11 8.94 10.34
N VAL A 5 -14.89 9.03 9.04
CA VAL A 5 -13.92 8.29 8.21
C VAL A 5 -12.46 8.53 8.66
N LEU A 6 -12.23 8.89 9.93
CA LEU A 6 -10.93 9.27 10.50
C LEU A 6 -10.19 8.11 11.19
N ALA A 7 -10.66 6.86 11.04
CA ALA A 7 -10.08 5.70 11.75
C ALA A 7 -9.51 4.62 10.83
N GLN A 8 -9.48 4.84 9.51
CA GLN A 8 -8.82 3.93 8.57
C GLN A 8 -7.39 4.41 8.33
N SER A 9 -6.55 4.30 9.36
CA SER A 9 -5.11 4.52 9.22
C SER A 9 -4.44 3.23 8.77
N ASP A 10 -3.61 3.33 7.73
CA ASP A 10 -2.74 2.27 7.31
C ASP A 10 -1.66 2.03 8.37
N THR A 11 -1.23 0.78 8.48
CA THR A 11 -0.17 0.39 9.40
C THR A 11 0.94 -0.32 8.65
N LEU A 12 2.15 0.19 8.78
CA LEU A 12 3.36 -0.40 8.23
C LEU A 12 4.21 -0.92 9.39
N TRP A 13 4.64 -2.18 9.29
CA TRP A 13 5.63 -2.75 10.20
C TRP A 13 6.95 -2.84 9.46
N MET A 14 7.98 -2.23 10.03
CA MET A 14 9.33 -2.18 9.49
C MET A 14 10.12 -3.43 9.92
N SER A 15 11.12 -3.79 9.13
CA SER A 15 11.97 -4.97 9.39
C SER A 15 12.83 -4.82 10.65
N ASN A 16 13.10 -3.59 11.09
CA ASN A 16 13.82 -3.29 12.34
C ASN A 16 12.92 -3.36 13.60
N GLY A 17 11.62 -3.61 13.44
CA GLY A 17 10.65 -3.67 14.54
C GLY A 17 9.80 -2.40 14.71
N ASP A 18 10.11 -1.31 14.00
CA ASP A 18 9.33 -0.08 14.09
C ASP A 18 7.93 -0.24 13.47
N MET A 19 7.01 0.58 13.95
CA MET A 19 5.64 0.64 13.44
C MET A 19 5.30 2.07 13.05
N ILE A 20 4.79 2.24 11.83
CA ILE A 20 4.35 3.53 11.29
C ILE A 20 2.84 3.45 11.06
N VAL A 21 2.13 4.46 11.55
CA VAL A 21 0.68 4.61 11.39
C VAL A 21 0.43 5.90 10.63
N GLY A 22 -0.32 5.81 9.52
CA GLY A 22 -0.53 6.94 8.62
C GLY A 22 -1.39 6.56 7.42
N GLU A 23 -1.32 7.35 6.35
CA GLU A 23 -1.97 7.09 5.07
C GLU A 23 -0.92 6.77 4.00
N LEU A 24 -0.99 5.58 3.41
CA LEU A 24 -0.13 5.21 2.29
C LEU A 24 -0.63 5.90 1.01
N LYS A 25 0.11 6.89 0.53
CA LYS A 25 -0.25 7.63 -0.69
C LYS A 25 0.13 6.87 -1.95
N GLU A 26 1.37 6.40 -2.03
CA GLU A 26 1.88 5.74 -3.22
C GLU A 26 3.10 4.86 -2.92
N MET A 27 3.39 3.94 -3.86
CA MET A 27 4.66 3.24 -3.93
C MET A 27 5.14 3.20 -5.38
N THR A 28 6.32 3.79 -5.63
CA THR A 28 6.93 3.84 -6.95
C THR A 28 8.37 3.37 -6.87
N ARG A 29 8.71 2.36 -7.69
CA ARG A 29 10.09 1.83 -7.82
C ARG A 29 10.74 1.49 -6.47
N GLY A 30 9.96 0.92 -5.55
CA GLY A 30 10.45 0.50 -4.23
C GLY A 30 10.57 1.62 -3.20
N VAL A 31 10.06 2.82 -3.47
CA VAL A 31 9.93 3.89 -2.47
C VAL A 31 8.46 4.09 -2.16
N MET A 32 8.10 3.99 -0.88
CA MET A 32 6.76 4.30 -0.37
C MET A 32 6.70 5.72 0.17
N VAL A 33 5.56 6.38 -0.02
CA VAL A 33 5.25 7.70 0.54
C VAL A 33 4.06 7.55 1.51
N VAL A 34 4.26 7.93 2.76
CA VAL A 34 3.26 7.82 3.83
C VAL A 34 3.05 9.17 4.48
N GLU A 35 1.82 9.66 4.50
CA GLU A 35 1.43 10.83 5.29
C GLU A 35 1.15 10.41 6.73
N THR A 36 1.59 11.19 7.70
CA THR A 36 1.40 10.89 9.11
C THR A 36 1.03 12.15 9.87
N ASP A 37 0.04 12.08 10.77
CA ASP A 37 -0.45 13.24 11.52
C ASP A 37 0.56 13.85 12.49
N TYR A 38 1.65 13.14 12.79
CA TYR A 38 2.70 13.58 13.71
C TYR A 38 3.91 14.22 13.00
N SER A 39 3.86 14.37 11.67
CA SER A 39 4.91 14.99 10.87
C SER A 39 4.29 15.98 9.89
N ASP A 40 4.87 17.19 9.81
CA ASP A 40 4.47 18.20 8.82
C ASP A 40 4.86 17.82 7.38
N SER A 41 5.52 16.68 7.18
CA SER A 41 6.00 16.20 5.88
C SER A 41 5.79 14.71 5.71
N ASP A 42 5.51 14.31 4.47
CA ASP A 42 5.37 12.92 4.07
C ASP A 42 6.67 12.13 4.32
N LEU A 43 6.53 10.96 4.92
CA LEU A 43 7.63 10.03 5.16
C LEU A 43 7.93 9.23 3.89
N LYS A 44 9.20 9.17 3.52
CA LYS A 44 9.69 8.32 2.42
C LYS A 44 10.42 7.11 2.97
N LEU A 45 9.96 5.93 2.60
CA LEU A 45 10.46 4.65 3.12
C LEU A 45 10.88 3.74 1.97
N GLU A 46 11.95 2.99 2.15
CA GLU A 46 12.32 1.92 1.21
C GLU A 46 11.44 0.69 1.44
N TRP A 47 10.79 0.19 0.39
CA TRP A 47 9.96 -1.03 0.44
C TRP A 47 10.74 -2.24 0.95
N SER A 48 12.04 -2.33 0.63
CA SER A 48 12.94 -3.38 1.11
C SER A 48 13.04 -3.46 2.64
N LYS A 49 12.72 -2.37 3.34
CA LYS A 49 12.74 -2.27 4.81
C LYS A 49 11.37 -2.47 5.44
N VAL A 50 10.33 -2.69 4.64
CA VAL A 50 8.96 -2.91 5.10
C VAL A 50 8.68 -4.40 5.16
N ARG A 51 8.28 -4.88 6.34
CA ARG A 51 7.95 -6.27 6.59
C ARG A 51 6.50 -6.57 6.26
N LYS A 52 5.59 -5.64 6.54
CA LYS A 52 4.15 -5.83 6.37
C LYS A 52 3.45 -4.49 6.21
N VAL A 53 2.45 -4.45 5.35
CA VAL A 53 1.49 -3.34 5.22
C VAL A 53 0.09 -3.88 5.49
N ARG A 54 -0.68 -3.12 6.26
CA ARG A 54 -2.13 -3.30 6.42
C ARG A 54 -2.79 -2.01 5.99
N THR A 55 -3.64 -2.09 4.98
CA THR A 55 -4.43 -0.98 4.48
C THR A 55 -5.87 -1.41 4.25
N SER A 56 -6.80 -0.48 4.40
CA SER A 56 -8.20 -0.65 4.04
C SER A 56 -8.56 0.06 2.72
N SER A 57 -7.63 0.82 2.16
CA SER A 57 -7.76 1.49 0.87
C SER A 57 -7.53 0.49 -0.28
N GLN A 58 -8.23 0.71 -1.40
CA GLN A 58 -8.02 -0.05 -2.63
C GLN A 58 -6.92 0.60 -3.47
N TYR A 59 -5.90 -0.16 -3.84
CA TYR A 59 -4.82 0.31 -4.70
C TYR A 59 -4.79 -0.45 -6.02
N LEU A 60 -4.46 0.28 -7.09
CA LEU A 60 -4.11 -0.33 -8.37
C LEU A 60 -2.64 -0.73 -8.32
N VAL A 61 -2.36 -2.03 -8.42
CA VAL A 61 -1.01 -2.57 -8.42
C VAL A 61 -0.60 -2.88 -9.86
N SER A 62 0.43 -2.20 -10.36
CA SER A 62 1.04 -2.47 -11.66
C SER A 62 2.47 -2.97 -11.47
N PHE A 63 2.74 -4.17 -11.96
CA PHE A 63 4.08 -4.73 -11.98
C PHE A 63 4.77 -4.29 -13.27
N VAL A 64 5.93 -3.64 -13.14
CA VAL A 64 6.82 -3.41 -14.28
C VAL A 64 7.75 -4.61 -14.36
N SER A 65 7.32 -5.66 -15.06
CA SER A 65 8.21 -6.74 -15.48
C SER A 65 8.65 -6.50 -16.93
N GLU A 66 9.93 -6.75 -17.25
CA GLU A 66 10.39 -6.80 -18.63
C GLU A 66 9.85 -8.04 -19.40
N GLU A 67 9.27 -9.01 -18.69
CA GLU A 67 8.61 -10.17 -19.29
C GLU A 67 7.11 -9.89 -19.51
N ASN A 68 6.72 -9.66 -20.76
CA ASN A 68 5.32 -9.68 -21.18
C ASN A 68 4.75 -11.09 -20.97
N ARG A 69 3.82 -11.26 -20.03
CA ARG A 69 3.06 -12.51 -19.89
C ARG A 69 1.64 -12.34 -20.40
N THR A 70 1.34 -13.03 -21.51
CA THR A 70 -0.01 -13.10 -22.07
C THR A 70 -0.83 -14.12 -21.29
N ALA A 71 -1.88 -13.69 -20.60
CA ALA A 71 -2.89 -14.57 -20.02
C ALA A 71 -4.19 -14.46 -20.80
N ARG A 72 -4.85 -15.59 -21.09
CA ARG A 72 -6.23 -15.61 -21.60
C ARG A 72 -7.19 -15.79 -20.44
N LEU A 73 -8.06 -14.82 -20.24
CA LEU A 73 -9.15 -14.90 -19.27
C LEU A 73 -10.33 -15.63 -19.93
N TYR A 74 -10.84 -16.67 -19.27
CA TYR A 74 -12.12 -17.27 -19.60
C TYR A 74 -13.06 -17.08 -18.40
N SER A 75 -14.28 -16.63 -18.65
CA SER A 75 -15.38 -16.77 -17.70
C SER A 75 -15.91 -18.20 -17.83
N PRO A 76 -15.92 -19.02 -16.77
CA PRO A 76 -16.66 -20.28 -16.81
C PRO A 76 -18.14 -19.91 -16.89
N ASP A 77 -18.76 -20.19 -18.04
CA ASP A 77 -20.20 -20.11 -18.18
C ASP A 77 -20.79 -21.11 -17.17
N THR A 78 -21.53 -20.60 -16.18
CA THR A 78 -22.13 -21.43 -15.14
C THR A 78 -23.53 -21.79 -15.61
N GLY A 79 -23.61 -22.83 -16.42
CA GLY A 79 -24.84 -23.57 -16.72
C GLY A 79 -25.01 -24.75 -15.78
#